data_AF-A0A914NPQ4-F1
#
_entry.id   AF-A0A914NPQ4-F1
#
_cell.length_a   1.000
_cell.length_b   1.000
_cell.length_c   1.000
_cell.angle_alpha   90.00
_cell.angle_beta   90.00
_cell.angle_gamma   90.00
#
_symmetry.space_group_name_H-M   'P 1'
#
loop_
_entity.id
_entity.type
_entity.pdbx_description
1 polymer ?
#
loop_
_entity_poly.entity_id
_entity_poly.type
_entity_poly.pdbx_seq_one_letter_code
_entity_poly.pdbx_strand_id
1 'polypeptide(L)'
;MSSESIFEPSQLLTILQQRETFQSNELAEQLNIDHQKIVGAIKSLQSHEEGSHEYRVFDLVGEQGVPKAIIDKESFGPIGFGKAISAGWITTEVKNGVSLVVRKAKLVEDKARHELKQINEGMHNLDTKTIGNLKKRKWINEISVKALIVSKGANFNENLSKPELDLTTEMISTGSWRSKNFKKYNFEAMGIIPQSGHLHPLLKVRAEFRDIFFQMGFSEMPTNKFVESSFWNFDALFQPQQHPARDSHDTFFLT
;
A
#
# COMPACT_ATOMS: atom_id res chain seq x y z
N MET A 1 21.82 -2.61 -3.22
CA MET A 1 20.67 -2.69 -4.13
C MET A 1 20.24 -4.14 -4.15
N SER A 2 19.16 -4.44 -3.43
CA SER A 2 18.52 -5.75 -3.45
C SER A 2 18.14 -6.06 -4.90
N SER A 3 18.71 -7.13 -5.46
CA SER A 3 18.22 -7.70 -6.70
C SER A 3 16.77 -8.08 -6.46
N GLU A 4 15.81 -7.31 -6.98
CA GLU A 4 14.44 -7.78 -7.12
C GLU A 4 14.52 -9.05 -7.94
N SER A 5 14.32 -10.20 -7.28
CA SER A 5 14.25 -11.48 -7.95
C SER A 5 13.09 -11.39 -8.94
N ILE A 6 13.42 -11.44 -10.23
CA ILE A 6 12.43 -11.43 -11.30
C ILE A 6 11.59 -12.67 -11.10
N PHE A 7 10.30 -12.46 -10.82
CA PHE A 7 9.34 -13.53 -10.68
C PHE A 7 9.10 -14.17 -12.03
N GLU A 8 9.55 -15.41 -12.16
CA GLU A 8 9.28 -16.22 -13.35
C GLU A 8 7.98 -17.00 -13.13
N PRO A 9 6.98 -16.88 -14.02
CA PRO A 9 5.73 -17.64 -13.92
C PRO A 9 5.91 -19.16 -13.85
N SER A 10 7.05 -19.69 -14.30
CA SER A 10 7.44 -21.10 -14.15
C SER A 10 7.57 -21.53 -12.68
N GLN A 11 7.90 -20.62 -11.77
CA GLN A 11 7.95 -20.89 -10.33
C GLN A 11 6.58 -21.30 -9.78
N LEU A 12 5.48 -20.74 -10.30
CA LEU A 12 4.13 -21.16 -9.90
C LEU A 12 3.84 -22.60 -10.32
N LEU A 13 4.28 -23.01 -11.50
CA LEU A 13 4.11 -24.39 -11.98
C LEU A 13 4.91 -25.37 -11.12
N THR A 14 6.14 -25.01 -10.73
CA THR A 14 6.94 -25.83 -9.79
C THR A 14 6.29 -25.93 -8.41
N ILE A 15 5.70 -24.86 -7.91
CA ILE A 15 5.01 -24.86 -6.60
C ILE A 15 3.73 -25.71 -6.65
N LEU A 16 2.97 -25.63 -7.75
CA LEU A 16 1.80 -26.49 -7.99
C LEU A 16 2.16 -27.98 -8.14
N GLN A 17 3.35 -28.30 -8.64
CA GLN A 17 3.84 -29.69 -8.67
C GLN A 17 4.15 -30.23 -7.28
N GLN A 18 4.52 -29.38 -6.32
CA GLN A 18 4.90 -29.78 -4.97
C GLN A 18 3.73 -29.77 -3.97
N ARG A 19 2.69 -28.96 -4.21
CA ARG A 19 1.54 -28.80 -3.31
C ARG A 19 0.23 -28.75 -4.10
N GLU A 20 -0.78 -29.49 -3.64
CA GLU A 20 -2.11 -29.50 -4.27
C GLU A 20 -2.86 -28.17 -4.13
N THR A 21 -2.69 -27.46 -3.00
CA THR A 21 -3.31 -26.16 -2.77
C THR A 21 -2.36 -25.20 -2.07
N PHE A 22 -2.45 -23.91 -2.38
CA PHE A 22 -1.73 -22.85 -1.68
C PHE A 22 -2.57 -21.58 -1.63
N GLN A 23 -2.36 -20.77 -0.60
CA GLN A 23 -2.97 -19.44 -0.54
C GLN A 23 -2.11 -18.42 -1.28
N SER A 24 -2.73 -17.67 -2.19
CA SER A 24 -2.05 -16.67 -3.02
C SER A 24 -1.55 -15.45 -2.25
N ASN A 25 -2.06 -15.20 -1.04
CA ASN A 25 -1.57 -14.14 -0.14
C ASN A 25 -0.23 -14.54 0.49
N GLU A 26 -0.15 -15.74 1.05
CA GLU A 26 1.07 -16.26 1.69
C GLU A 26 2.23 -16.34 0.68
N LEU A 27 1.93 -16.75 -0.56
CA LEU A 27 2.93 -16.84 -1.63
C LEU A 27 3.43 -15.45 -2.07
N ALA A 28 2.57 -14.42 -2.00
CA ALA A 28 2.95 -13.04 -2.29
C ALA A 28 3.90 -12.47 -1.25
N GLU A 29 3.64 -12.76 0.03
CA GLU A 29 4.51 -12.36 1.14
C GLU A 29 5.86 -13.09 1.11
N GLN A 30 5.85 -14.40 0.87
CA GLN A 30 7.09 -15.20 0.80
C GLN A 30 8.03 -14.76 -0.31
N LEU A 31 7.48 -14.39 -1.46
CA LEU A 31 8.26 -13.97 -2.62
C LEU A 31 8.48 -12.44 -2.66
N ASN A 32 7.90 -11.69 -1.73
CA ASN A 32 7.93 -10.23 -1.68
C ASN A 32 7.48 -9.58 -3.01
N ILE A 33 6.38 -10.08 -3.58
CA ILE A 33 5.81 -9.62 -4.85
C ILE A 33 4.38 -9.14 -4.62
N ASP A 34 3.94 -8.13 -5.37
CA ASP A 34 2.54 -7.72 -5.42
C ASP A 34 1.61 -8.91 -5.75
N HIS A 35 0.69 -9.21 -4.84
CA HIS A 35 -0.33 -10.25 -4.95
C HIS A 35 -1.08 -10.19 -6.30
N GLN A 36 -1.31 -9.00 -6.85
CA GLN A 36 -2.00 -8.85 -8.13
C GLN A 36 -1.23 -9.47 -9.31
N LYS A 37 0.11 -9.53 -9.24
CA LYS A 37 0.95 -10.19 -10.26
C LYS A 37 0.78 -11.70 -10.22
N ILE A 38 0.73 -12.29 -9.02
CA ILE A 38 0.50 -13.72 -8.82
C ILE A 38 -0.91 -14.10 -9.29
N VAL A 39 -1.93 -13.34 -8.91
CA VAL A 39 -3.31 -13.55 -9.37
C VAL A 39 -3.42 -13.42 -10.89
N GLY A 40 -2.73 -12.46 -11.50
CA GLY A 40 -2.67 -12.30 -12.96
C GLY A 40 -2.04 -13.49 -13.66
N ALA A 41 -0.92 -13.98 -13.14
CA ALA A 41 -0.24 -15.16 -13.66
C ALA A 41 -1.10 -16.43 -13.56
N ILE A 42 -1.76 -16.65 -12.42
CA ILE A 42 -2.71 -17.78 -12.24
C ILE A 42 -3.86 -17.68 -13.25
N LYS A 43 -4.47 -16.50 -13.40
CA LYS A 43 -5.56 -16.30 -14.37
C LYS A 43 -5.10 -16.52 -15.82
N SER A 44 -3.87 -16.13 -16.14
CA SER A 44 -3.28 -16.36 -17.46
C SER A 44 -3.07 -17.85 -17.73
N LEU A 45 -2.50 -18.59 -16.77
CA LEU A 45 -2.29 -20.04 -16.87
C LEU A 45 -3.64 -20.79 -17.02
N GLN A 46 -4.63 -20.47 -16.18
CA GLN A 46 -5.98 -21.04 -16.30
C GLN A 46 -6.61 -20.73 -17.66
N SER A 47 -6.44 -19.50 -18.16
CA SER A 47 -7.01 -19.11 -19.45
C SER A 47 -6.30 -19.78 -20.64
N HIS A 48 -5.03 -20.15 -20.46
CA HIS A 48 -4.27 -20.91 -21.46
C HIS A 48 -4.78 -22.35 -21.59
N GLU A 49 -4.99 -23.03 -20.46
CA GLU A 49 -5.43 -24.43 -20.40
C GLU A 49 -6.94 -24.61 -20.61
N GLU A 50 -7.76 -23.92 -19.82
CA GLU A 50 -9.23 -24.08 -19.78
C GLU A 50 -9.97 -23.11 -20.73
N GLY A 51 -9.26 -22.13 -21.31
CA GLY A 51 -9.83 -21.11 -22.18
C GLY A 51 -10.24 -19.83 -21.46
N SER A 52 -10.52 -18.78 -22.23
CA SER A 52 -10.85 -17.46 -21.68
C SER A 52 -12.12 -17.48 -20.84
N HIS A 53 -12.24 -16.53 -19.90
CA HIS A 53 -13.40 -16.46 -19.01
C HIS A 53 -14.73 -16.34 -19.76
N GLU A 54 -14.77 -15.61 -20.88
CA GLU A 54 -15.95 -15.54 -21.75
C GLU A 54 -16.27 -16.88 -22.43
N TYR A 55 -15.27 -17.64 -22.87
CA TYR A 55 -15.48 -18.95 -23.48
C TYR A 55 -15.95 -19.98 -22.45
N ARG A 56 -15.42 -19.94 -21.23
CA ARG A 56 -15.85 -20.80 -20.12
C ARG A 56 -17.30 -20.55 -19.70
N VAL A 57 -17.73 -19.28 -19.66
CA VAL A 57 -19.14 -18.96 -19.43
C VAL A 57 -20.01 -19.46 -20.57
N PHE A 58 -19.56 -19.31 -21.82
CA PHE A 58 -20.28 -19.87 -22.96
C PHE A 58 -20.40 -21.40 -22.86
N ASP A 59 -19.32 -22.10 -22.51
CA ASP A 59 -19.30 -23.55 -22.34
C ASP A 59 -20.28 -24.00 -21.25
N LEU A 60 -20.27 -23.34 -20.09
CA LEU A 60 -21.12 -23.64 -18.95
C LEU A 60 -22.63 -23.44 -19.22
N VAL A 61 -23.01 -22.48 -20.06
CA VAL A 61 -24.44 -22.21 -20.38
C VAL A 61 -25.11 -23.36 -21.15
N GLY A 62 -24.34 -24.17 -21.90
CA GLY A 62 -24.88 -25.27 -22.69
C GLY A 62 -25.98 -24.87 -23.70
N GLU A 63 -26.68 -25.85 -24.27
CA GLU A 63 -27.81 -25.59 -25.18
C GLU A 63 -29.13 -25.28 -24.45
N GLN A 64 -29.28 -25.78 -23.21
CA GLN A 64 -30.52 -25.64 -22.44
C GLN A 64 -30.60 -24.36 -21.59
N GLY A 65 -29.51 -23.59 -21.55
CA GLY A 65 -29.42 -22.36 -20.76
C GLY A 65 -29.26 -22.63 -19.27
N VAL A 66 -28.64 -21.69 -18.57
CA VAL A 66 -28.31 -21.81 -17.14
C VAL A 66 -28.77 -20.57 -16.38
N PRO A 67 -29.37 -20.72 -15.18
CA PRO A 67 -29.66 -19.59 -14.29
C PRO A 67 -28.43 -18.75 -13.97
N LYS A 68 -28.57 -17.43 -13.95
CA LYS A 68 -27.47 -16.52 -13.64
C LYS A 68 -26.77 -16.81 -12.31
N ALA A 69 -27.50 -17.28 -11.30
CA ALA A 69 -26.96 -17.61 -9.98
C ALA A 69 -25.86 -18.68 -10.00
N ILE A 70 -25.90 -19.63 -10.95
CA ILE A 70 -24.87 -20.66 -11.10
C ILE A 70 -23.59 -20.06 -11.70
N ILE A 71 -23.75 -19.14 -12.67
CA ILE A 71 -22.62 -18.43 -13.27
C ILE A 71 -21.95 -17.54 -12.23
N ASP A 72 -22.72 -16.79 -11.44
CA ASP A 72 -22.18 -15.87 -10.42
C ASP A 72 -21.44 -16.61 -9.27
N LYS A 73 -21.73 -17.90 -9.05
CA LYS A 73 -21.04 -18.74 -8.06
C LYS A 73 -19.62 -19.09 -8.50
N GLU A 74 -19.37 -19.12 -9.81
CA GLU A 74 -18.06 -19.47 -10.37
C GLU A 74 -17.12 -18.26 -10.35
N SER A 75 -15.83 -18.51 -10.06
CA SER A 75 -14.80 -17.48 -9.92
C SER A 75 -14.60 -16.62 -11.20
N PHE A 76 -14.88 -17.19 -12.37
CA PHE A 76 -14.79 -16.53 -13.68
C PHE A 76 -16.11 -15.92 -14.15
N GLY A 77 -17.22 -16.23 -13.49
CA GLY A 77 -18.58 -15.92 -13.95
C GLY A 77 -18.86 -14.44 -14.18
N PRO A 78 -18.68 -13.56 -13.17
CA PRO A 78 -19.01 -12.14 -13.31
C PRO A 78 -18.19 -11.42 -14.39
N ILE A 79 -16.91 -11.80 -14.54
CA ILE A 79 -15.98 -11.19 -15.50
C ILE A 79 -16.24 -11.72 -16.92
N GLY A 80 -16.48 -13.03 -17.05
CA GLY A 80 -16.77 -13.69 -18.32
C GLY A 80 -18.13 -13.32 -18.87
N PHE A 81 -19.15 -13.19 -18.02
CA PHE A 81 -20.53 -12.87 -18.40
C PHE A 81 -20.65 -11.54 -19.13
N GLY A 82 -20.09 -10.46 -18.58
CA GLY A 82 -20.13 -9.14 -19.21
C GLY A 82 -19.44 -9.12 -20.59
N LYS A 83 -18.31 -9.82 -20.70
CA LYS A 83 -17.57 -9.92 -21.97
C LYS A 83 -18.28 -10.78 -23.00
N ALA A 84 -18.83 -11.92 -22.59
CA ALA A 84 -19.59 -12.81 -23.47
C ALA A 84 -20.86 -12.13 -24.00
N ILE A 85 -21.52 -11.27 -23.20
CA ILE A 85 -22.62 -10.42 -23.68
C ILE A 85 -22.11 -9.40 -24.69
N SER A 86 -21.01 -8.68 -24.39
CA SER A 86 -20.46 -7.68 -25.30
C SER A 86 -19.99 -8.26 -26.64
N ALA A 87 -19.54 -9.52 -26.63
CA ALA A 87 -19.16 -10.28 -27.82
C ALA A 87 -20.36 -10.91 -28.56
N GLY A 88 -21.57 -10.81 -27.99
CA GLY A 88 -22.80 -11.33 -28.58
C GLY A 88 -22.93 -12.86 -28.50
N TRP A 89 -22.22 -13.53 -27.60
CA TRP A 89 -22.22 -15.00 -27.48
C TRP A 89 -23.41 -15.53 -26.68
N ILE A 90 -23.85 -14.76 -25.69
CA ILE A 90 -24.93 -15.11 -24.77
C ILE A 90 -25.96 -13.99 -24.68
N THR A 91 -27.21 -14.34 -24.37
CA THR A 91 -28.33 -13.43 -24.13
C THR A 91 -29.10 -13.85 -22.89
N THR A 92 -29.71 -12.88 -22.20
CA THR A 92 -30.54 -13.16 -21.03
C THR A 92 -32.01 -13.19 -21.45
N GLU A 93 -32.69 -14.30 -21.18
CA GLU A 93 -34.13 -14.47 -21.34
C GLU A 93 -34.77 -14.65 -19.96
N VAL A 94 -35.92 -14.01 -19.73
CA VAL A 94 -36.68 -14.21 -18.49
C VAL A 94 -37.78 -15.23 -18.79
N LYS A 95 -37.65 -16.45 -18.23
CA LYS A 95 -38.68 -17.49 -18.30
C LYS A 95 -39.13 -17.82 -16.88
N ASN A 96 -40.44 -17.78 -16.62
CA ASN A 96 -41.05 -18.08 -15.31
C ASN A 96 -40.46 -17.28 -14.13
N GLY A 97 -40.14 -16.00 -14.32
CA GLY A 97 -39.58 -15.14 -13.27
C GLY A 97 -38.10 -15.38 -12.94
N VAL A 98 -37.45 -16.36 -13.59
CA VAL A 98 -36.01 -16.63 -13.46
C VAL A 98 -35.28 -16.10 -14.69
N SER A 99 -34.23 -15.30 -14.47
CA SER A 99 -33.33 -14.84 -15.53
C SER A 99 -32.41 -15.98 -15.97
N LEU A 100 -32.73 -16.58 -17.12
CA LEU A 100 -31.95 -17.64 -17.75
C LEU A 100 -30.95 -17.02 -18.74
N VAL A 101 -29.71 -17.48 -18.71
CA VAL A 101 -28.72 -17.13 -19.73
C VAL A 101 -28.76 -18.21 -20.80
N VAL A 102 -28.87 -17.81 -22.06
CA VAL A 102 -28.97 -18.72 -23.22
C VAL A 102 -27.91 -18.35 -24.25
N ARG A 103 -27.44 -19.34 -25.02
CA ARG A 103 -26.49 -19.10 -26.11
C ARG A 103 -27.18 -18.44 -27.30
N LYS A 104 -26.58 -17.36 -27.79
CA LYS A 104 -27.01 -16.70 -29.05
C LYS A 104 -26.23 -17.24 -30.25
N ALA A 105 -24.94 -17.52 -30.08
CA ALA A 105 -24.08 -18.11 -31.11
C ALA A 105 -23.97 -19.63 -30.92
N LYS A 106 -23.94 -20.40 -32.02
CA LYS A 106 -23.80 -21.87 -31.98
C LYS A 106 -22.34 -22.32 -31.92
N LEU A 107 -21.44 -21.61 -32.61
CA LEU A 107 -20.00 -21.86 -32.61
C LEU A 107 -19.28 -20.55 -32.30
N VAL A 108 -18.32 -20.62 -31.39
CA VAL A 108 -17.54 -19.47 -30.93
C VAL A 108 -16.06 -19.84 -30.95
N GLU A 109 -15.25 -18.96 -31.53
CA GLU A 109 -13.79 -19.07 -31.50
C GLU A 109 -13.20 -18.22 -30.36
N ASP A 110 -12.39 -18.85 -29.51
CA ASP A 110 -11.72 -18.19 -28.38
C ASP A 110 -10.45 -17.46 -28.84
N LYS A 111 -10.64 -16.28 -29.43
CA LYS A 111 -9.54 -15.42 -29.92
C LYS A 111 -8.51 -15.10 -28.84
N ALA A 112 -8.98 -14.81 -27.63
CA ALA A 112 -8.13 -14.44 -26.50
C ALA A 112 -7.15 -15.58 -26.11
N ARG A 113 -7.62 -16.83 -26.15
CA ARG A 113 -6.76 -17.99 -25.89
C ARG A 113 -5.72 -18.19 -26.99
N HIS A 114 -6.10 -18.05 -28.25
CA HIS A 114 -5.16 -18.16 -29.37
C HIS A 114 -4.05 -17.10 -29.28
N GLU A 115 -4.40 -15.85 -28.95
CA GLU A 115 -3.43 -14.77 -28.73
C GLU A 115 -2.47 -15.09 -27.58
N LEU A 116 -2.96 -15.61 -26.44
CA LEU A 116 -2.10 -16.01 -25.32
C LEU A 116 -1.17 -17.18 -25.67
N LYS A 117 -1.63 -18.16 -26.46
CA LYS A 117 -0.80 -19.27 -26.93
C LYS A 117 0.35 -18.77 -27.82
N GLN A 118 0.04 -17.88 -28.75
CA GLN A 118 1.04 -17.28 -29.64
C GLN A 118 2.11 -16.51 -28.88
N ILE A 119 1.73 -15.80 -27.81
CA ILE A 119 2.67 -15.05 -26.96
C ILE A 119 3.59 -16.01 -26.20
N ASN A 120 3.07 -17.11 -25.68
CA ASN A 120 3.86 -18.13 -25.00
C ASN A 120 4.84 -18.84 -25.95
N GLU A 121 4.45 -19.03 -27.22
CA GLU A 121 5.31 -19.57 -28.28
C GLU A 121 6.38 -18.57 -28.78
N GLY A 122 6.41 -17.36 -28.22
CA GLY A 122 7.40 -16.34 -28.55
C GLY A 122 7.06 -15.47 -29.76
N MET A 123 5.83 -15.51 -30.27
CA MET A 123 5.38 -14.58 -31.30
C MET A 123 5.02 -13.22 -30.69
N HIS A 124 5.87 -12.22 -30.94
CA HIS A 124 5.71 -10.86 -30.43
C HIS A 124 4.99 -9.91 -31.39
N ASN A 125 4.54 -10.39 -32.56
CA ASN A 125 3.94 -9.58 -33.62
C ASN A 125 2.41 -9.48 -33.50
N LEU A 126 1.91 -9.05 -32.34
CA LEU A 126 0.49 -8.80 -32.10
C LEU A 126 0.15 -7.31 -32.19
N ASP A 127 -1.09 -6.99 -32.55
CA ASP A 127 -1.57 -5.60 -32.62
C ASP A 127 -1.46 -4.93 -31.24
N THR A 128 -1.00 -3.67 -31.24
CA THR A 128 -0.91 -2.83 -30.04
C THR A 128 -2.23 -2.74 -29.26
N LYS A 129 -3.38 -2.81 -29.97
CA LYS A 129 -4.71 -2.83 -29.35
C LYS A 129 -5.00 -4.13 -28.60
N THR A 130 -4.61 -5.29 -29.13
CA THR A 130 -4.83 -6.59 -28.47
C THR A 130 -3.94 -6.69 -27.24
N ILE A 131 -2.66 -6.30 -27.34
CA ILE A 131 -1.74 -6.23 -26.19
C ILE A 131 -2.29 -5.31 -25.09
N GLY A 132 -2.84 -4.14 -25.45
CA GLY A 132 -3.48 -3.24 -24.49
C GLY A 132 -4.69 -3.87 -23.78
N ASN A 133 -5.49 -4.67 -24.48
CA ASN A 133 -6.62 -5.40 -23.90
C ASN A 133 -6.13 -6.50 -22.94
N LEU A 134 -5.12 -7.29 -23.33
CA LEU A 134 -4.54 -8.35 -22.51
C LEU A 134 -3.88 -7.79 -21.23
N LYS A 135 -3.21 -6.63 -21.32
CA LYS A 135 -2.68 -5.89 -20.15
C LYS A 135 -3.77 -5.42 -19.20
N LYS A 136 -4.87 -4.83 -19.70
CA LYS A 136 -6.02 -4.43 -18.87
C LYS A 136 -6.65 -5.62 -18.13
N ARG A 137 -6.60 -6.80 -18.74
CA ARG A 137 -7.06 -8.07 -18.16
C ARG A 137 -6.08 -8.68 -17.16
N LYS A 138 -4.88 -8.10 -17.00
CA LYS A 138 -3.77 -8.59 -16.17
C LYS A 138 -3.27 -9.99 -16.56
N TRP A 139 -3.40 -10.36 -17.84
CA TRP A 139 -2.88 -11.63 -18.35
C TRP A 139 -1.42 -11.53 -18.79
N ILE A 140 -0.95 -10.33 -19.11
CA ILE A 140 0.43 -10.06 -19.54
C ILE A 140 0.94 -8.84 -18.79
N ASN A 141 2.19 -8.93 -18.34
CA ASN A 141 2.94 -7.80 -17.78
C ASN A 141 4.17 -7.54 -18.64
N GLU A 142 4.47 -6.26 -18.88
CA GLU A 142 5.68 -5.85 -19.58
C GLU A 142 6.83 -5.67 -18.58
N ILE A 143 7.95 -6.33 -18.82
CA ILE A 143 9.15 -6.23 -17.98
C ILE A 143 10.17 -5.38 -18.74
N SER A 144 10.44 -4.16 -18.28
CA SER A 144 11.45 -3.29 -18.88
C SER A 144 12.83 -3.54 -18.26
N VAL A 145 13.70 -4.30 -18.95
CA VAL A 145 15.09 -4.48 -18.52
C VAL A 145 15.92 -3.32 -19.05
N LYS A 146 16.38 -2.44 -18.15
CA LYS A 146 17.28 -1.32 -18.49
C LYS A 146 18.72 -1.75 -18.29
N ALA A 147 19.46 -1.90 -19.39
CA ALA A 147 20.91 -2.09 -19.35
C ALA A 147 21.62 -0.76 -19.60
N LEU A 148 22.62 -0.44 -18.78
CA LEU A 148 23.47 0.74 -18.95
C LEU A 148 24.87 0.27 -19.35
N ILE A 149 25.35 0.74 -20.50
CA ILE A 149 26.74 0.54 -20.92
C ILE A 149 27.52 1.74 -20.37
N VAL A 150 28.43 1.48 -19.43
CA VAL A 150 29.23 2.52 -18.76
C VAL A 150 30.60 2.60 -19.41
N SER A 151 31.04 3.81 -19.77
CA SER A 151 32.39 4.09 -20.30
C SER A 151 33.08 5.19 -19.48
N LYS A 152 34.41 5.27 -19.55
CA LYS A 152 35.20 6.32 -18.87
C LYS A 152 34.88 7.68 -19.51
N GLY A 153 34.33 8.61 -18.73
CA GLY A 153 34.01 9.99 -19.17
C GLY A 153 35.20 10.95 -19.05
N ALA A 154 35.04 12.19 -19.52
CA ALA A 154 36.09 13.23 -19.49
C ALA A 154 36.58 13.60 -18.08
N ASN A 155 35.74 13.41 -17.06
CA ASN A 155 36.07 13.65 -15.65
C ASN A 155 36.46 12.36 -14.90
N PHE A 156 36.77 11.28 -15.62
CA PHE A 156 37.26 10.05 -15.00
C PHE A 156 38.67 10.29 -14.47
N ASN A 157 38.82 10.23 -13.14
CA ASN A 157 40.09 10.43 -12.47
C ASN A 157 40.33 9.26 -11.53
N GLU A 158 41.51 8.65 -11.61
CA GLU A 158 41.92 7.52 -10.75
C GLU A 158 42.44 8.02 -9.38
N ASN A 159 42.72 9.32 -9.26
CA ASN A 159 43.16 9.94 -8.01
C ASN A 159 41.98 10.46 -7.19
N LEU A 160 41.89 10.02 -5.94
CA LEU A 160 40.89 10.47 -4.99
C LEU A 160 41.25 11.88 -4.48
N SER A 161 40.89 12.92 -5.23
CA SER A 161 40.92 14.29 -4.72
C SER A 161 39.86 14.45 -3.62
N LYS A 162 40.25 14.76 -2.39
CA LYS A 162 39.30 15.05 -1.32
C LYS A 162 38.53 16.35 -1.68
N PRO A 163 37.22 16.28 -1.94
CA PRO A 163 36.45 17.50 -2.18
C PRO A 163 36.40 18.34 -0.91
N GLU A 164 36.32 19.66 -1.07
CA GLU A 164 36.16 20.57 0.06
C GLU A 164 34.77 20.36 0.69
N LEU A 165 34.68 20.45 2.02
CA LEU A 165 33.43 20.24 2.75
C LEU A 165 32.62 21.53 2.83
N ASP A 166 33.24 22.58 3.37
CA ASP A 166 32.59 23.84 3.69
C ASP A 166 33.29 25.02 3.01
N LEU A 167 32.53 26.10 2.81
CA LEU A 167 33.03 27.35 2.29
C LEU A 167 33.75 28.13 3.40
N THR A 168 35.01 28.52 3.18
CA THR A 168 35.76 29.36 4.12
C THR A 168 35.73 30.83 3.71
N THR A 169 35.97 31.72 4.67
CA THR A 169 36.05 33.17 4.44
C THR A 169 37.14 33.55 3.44
N GLU A 170 38.28 32.87 3.46
CA GLU A 170 39.39 33.06 2.52
C GLU A 170 39.03 32.66 1.08
N MET A 171 38.23 31.60 0.90
CA MET A 171 37.76 31.21 -0.43
C MET A 171 36.84 32.27 -1.02
N ILE A 172 36.04 32.95 -0.19
CA ILE A 172 35.15 34.04 -0.59
C ILE A 172 35.97 35.26 -1.01
N SER A 173 36.98 35.65 -0.22
CA SER A 173 37.82 36.82 -0.53
C SER A 173 38.69 36.63 -1.78
N THR A 174 39.20 35.43 -2.00
CA THR A 174 40.07 35.10 -3.15
C THR A 174 39.29 34.66 -4.39
N GLY A 175 37.99 34.36 -4.26
CA GLY A 175 37.16 33.82 -5.35
C GLY A 175 37.46 32.37 -5.73
N SER A 176 38.32 31.68 -4.97
CA SER A 176 38.74 30.30 -5.26
C SER A 176 37.60 29.26 -5.19
N TRP A 177 36.48 29.62 -4.56
CA TRP A 177 35.30 28.75 -4.47
C TRP A 177 34.69 28.41 -5.83
N ARG A 178 34.91 29.23 -6.87
CA ARG A 178 34.34 29.00 -8.21
C ARG A 178 34.97 27.82 -8.96
N SER A 179 36.24 27.53 -8.67
CA SER A 179 37.01 26.49 -9.38
C SER A 179 37.15 25.20 -8.58
N LYS A 180 36.82 25.20 -7.29
CA LYS A 180 36.93 24.02 -6.42
C LYS A 180 35.66 23.16 -6.48
N ASN A 181 35.82 21.85 -6.31
CA ASN A 181 34.72 20.90 -6.23
C ASN A 181 34.35 20.65 -4.76
N PHE A 182 33.08 20.90 -4.41
CA PHE A 182 32.56 20.70 -3.06
C PHE A 182 31.83 19.37 -2.94
N LYS A 183 31.91 18.77 -1.76
CA LYS A 183 31.11 17.59 -1.44
C LYS A 183 29.64 17.99 -1.44
N LYS A 184 28.80 17.26 -2.19
CA LYS A 184 27.35 17.50 -2.19
C LYS A 184 26.80 17.28 -0.78
N TYR A 185 26.00 18.22 -0.31
CA TYR A 185 25.35 18.14 0.99
C TYR A 185 24.28 17.04 0.98
N ASN A 186 24.20 16.27 2.05
CA ASN A 186 23.16 15.25 2.21
C ASN A 186 21.90 15.89 2.83
N PHE A 187 20.89 16.16 2.01
CA PHE A 187 19.62 16.74 2.47
C PHE A 187 18.70 15.75 3.19
N GLU A 188 19.02 14.44 3.17
CA GLU A 188 18.22 13.41 3.85
C GLU A 188 18.64 13.24 5.31
N ALA A 189 19.81 13.73 5.70
CA ALA A 189 20.31 13.64 7.07
C ALA A 189 19.66 14.69 7.97
N MET A 190 19.32 14.30 9.19
CA MET A 190 18.89 15.23 10.22
C MET A 190 20.04 16.19 10.57
N GLY A 191 19.70 17.48 10.67
CA GLY A 191 20.63 18.52 11.07
C GLY A 191 20.98 18.48 12.56
N ILE A 192 21.88 19.36 12.96
CA ILE A 192 22.26 19.54 14.37
C ILE A 192 21.21 20.44 15.04
N ILE A 193 20.55 19.93 16.08
CA ILE A 193 19.58 20.71 16.85
C ILE A 193 20.34 21.70 17.74
N PRO A 194 20.06 23.01 17.68
CA PRO A 194 20.73 23.99 18.51
C PRO A 194 20.37 23.76 19.99
N GLN A 195 21.31 24.07 20.88
CA GLN A 195 21.06 24.05 22.32
C GLN A 195 20.06 25.16 22.69
N SER A 196 18.88 24.77 23.19
CA SER A 196 17.84 25.69 23.64
C SER A 196 17.38 25.35 25.06
N GLY A 197 16.83 26.35 25.76
CA GLY A 197 16.12 26.10 27.02
C GLY A 197 14.87 25.26 26.80
N HIS A 198 14.49 24.44 27.79
CA HIS A 198 13.29 23.60 27.73
C HIS A 198 12.37 23.92 28.90
N LEU A 199 11.07 24.06 28.62
CA LEU A 199 10.04 24.17 29.65
C LEU A 199 9.57 22.77 30.05
N HIS A 200 9.42 22.53 31.36
CA HIS A 200 8.89 21.28 31.88
C HIS A 200 7.49 21.01 31.29
N PRO A 201 7.20 19.81 30.74
CA PRO A 201 5.94 19.52 30.07
C PRO A 201 4.69 19.82 30.91
N LEU A 202 4.70 19.45 32.20
CA LEU A 202 3.60 19.75 33.13
C LEU A 202 3.31 21.26 33.22
N LEU A 203 4.35 22.10 33.18
CA LEU A 203 4.18 23.55 33.26
C LEU A 203 3.65 24.14 31.95
N LYS A 204 3.97 23.53 30.80
CA LYS A 204 3.36 23.89 29.51
C LYS A 204 1.86 23.63 29.52
N VAL A 205 1.46 22.44 29.97
CA VAL A 205 0.05 22.07 30.09
C VAL A 205 -0.65 22.97 31.11
N ARG A 206 -0.04 23.22 32.28
CA ARG A 206 -0.58 24.15 33.28
C ARG A 206 -0.84 25.55 32.70
N ALA A 207 0.08 26.06 31.88
CA ALA A 207 -0.10 27.36 31.22
C ALA A 207 -1.29 27.34 30.25
N GLU A 208 -1.43 26.28 29.46
CA GLU A 208 -2.56 26.09 28.55
C GLU A 208 -3.91 26.04 29.29
N PHE A 209 -4.01 25.27 30.39
CA PHE A 209 -5.22 25.26 31.23
C PHE A 209 -5.56 26.65 31.78
N ARG A 210 -4.55 27.38 32.25
CA ARG A 210 -4.75 28.74 32.77
C ARG A 210 -5.29 29.68 31.68
N ASP A 211 -4.74 29.58 30.46
CA ASP A 211 -5.18 30.39 29.33
C ASP A 211 -6.64 30.08 28.93
N ILE A 212 -7.05 28.80 28.98
CA ILE A 212 -8.45 28.41 28.74
C ILE A 212 -9.38 29.08 29.76
N PHE A 213 -9.05 29.02 31.05
CA PHE A 213 -9.87 29.65 32.09
C PHE A 213 -9.97 31.17 31.91
N PHE A 214 -8.87 31.84 31.54
CA PHE A 214 -8.89 33.28 31.26
C PHE A 214 -9.75 33.63 30.04
N GLN A 215 -9.72 32.80 28.98
CA GLN A 215 -10.58 33.01 27.81
C GLN A 215 -12.07 32.85 28.14
N MET A 216 -12.40 32.02 29.12
CA MET A 216 -13.76 31.85 29.63
C MET A 216 -14.19 32.97 30.59
N GLY A 217 -13.31 33.92 30.92
CA GLY A 217 -13.59 35.05 31.82
C GLY A 217 -13.43 34.73 33.30
N PHE A 218 -12.80 33.61 33.66
CA PHE A 218 -12.47 33.30 35.06
C PHE A 218 -11.26 34.12 35.53
N SER A 219 -11.17 34.35 36.85
CA SER A 219 -10.00 34.95 37.50
C SER A 219 -9.27 33.88 38.32
N GLU A 220 -7.93 33.95 38.33
CA GLU A 220 -7.09 33.00 39.07
C GLU A 220 -7.17 33.30 40.58
N MET A 221 -7.55 32.29 41.37
CA MET A 221 -7.61 32.42 42.83
C MET A 221 -6.24 32.14 43.46
N PRO A 222 -5.79 32.91 44.47
CA PRO A 222 -4.49 32.70 45.10
C PRO A 222 -4.49 31.41 45.93
N THR A 223 -3.59 30.47 45.60
CA THR A 223 -3.42 29.18 46.30
C THR A 223 -2.07 29.09 47.01
N ASN A 224 -1.57 30.20 47.55
CA ASN A 224 -0.23 30.29 48.19
C ASN A 224 -0.17 29.63 49.59
N LYS A 225 -0.90 28.54 49.81
CA LYS A 225 -0.97 27.79 51.06
C LYS A 225 -0.92 26.30 50.74
N PHE A 226 0.18 25.65 51.11
CA PHE A 226 0.31 24.20 50.98
C PHE A 226 -0.23 23.45 52.20
N VAL A 227 -0.32 24.13 53.34
CA VAL A 227 -0.89 23.60 54.58
C VAL A 227 -2.22 24.31 54.81
N GLU A 228 -3.29 23.53 54.88
CA GLU A 228 -4.64 24.01 55.17
C GLU A 228 -5.17 23.39 56.47
N SER A 229 -6.06 24.11 57.15
CA SER A 229 -6.71 23.56 58.33
C SER A 229 -7.76 22.53 57.93
N SER A 230 -7.93 21.47 58.75
CA SER A 230 -8.95 20.44 58.53
C SER A 230 -10.37 21.03 58.37
N PHE A 231 -10.61 22.17 59.05
CA PHE A 231 -11.84 22.94 58.89
C PHE A 231 -12.05 23.42 57.44
N TRP A 232 -11.07 24.10 56.83
CA TRP A 232 -11.22 24.63 55.47
C TRP A 232 -11.18 23.55 54.39
N ASN A 233 -10.36 22.52 54.58
CA ASN A 233 -10.22 21.45 53.59
C ASN A 233 -11.43 20.48 53.58
N PHE A 234 -12.15 20.34 54.69
CA PHE A 234 -13.23 19.36 54.81
C PHE A 234 -14.55 19.91 55.39
N ASP A 235 -14.55 20.50 56.59
CA ASP A 235 -15.81 20.91 57.25
C ASP A 235 -16.53 22.02 56.47
N ALA A 236 -15.80 22.99 55.93
CA ALA A 236 -16.31 24.09 55.13
C ALA A 236 -16.95 23.61 53.81
N LEU A 237 -16.55 22.44 53.31
CA LEU A 237 -17.10 21.79 52.11
C LEU A 237 -18.21 20.78 52.44
N PHE A 238 -18.68 20.78 53.69
CA PHE A 238 -19.75 19.89 54.19
C PHE A 238 -19.41 18.39 54.13
N GLN A 239 -18.12 18.04 54.14
CA GLN A 239 -17.67 16.65 54.22
C GLN A 239 -17.76 16.15 55.67
N PRO A 240 -18.31 14.96 55.96
CA PRO A 240 -18.45 14.49 57.34
C PRO A 240 -17.10 14.19 58.01
N GLN A 241 -17.05 14.29 59.34
CA GLN A 241 -15.83 14.05 60.13
C GLN A 241 -15.35 12.60 60.08
N GLN A 242 -16.27 11.64 59.93
CA GLN A 242 -15.97 10.21 59.82
C GLN A 242 -15.69 9.77 58.37
N HIS A 243 -15.51 10.73 57.44
CA HIS A 243 -15.26 10.39 56.04
C HIS A 243 -13.90 9.72 55.87
N PRO A 244 -13.79 8.59 55.16
CA PRO A 244 -12.53 7.84 54.99
C PRO A 244 -11.36 8.68 54.48
N ALA A 245 -11.62 9.64 53.59
CA ALA A 245 -10.59 10.55 53.07
C ALA A 245 -9.90 11.43 54.14
N ARG A 246 -10.41 11.50 55.39
CA ARG A 246 -9.73 12.17 56.51
C ARG A 246 -8.78 11.26 57.28
N ASP A 247 -8.67 9.99 56.91
CA ASP A 247 -7.73 9.08 57.55
C ASP A 247 -6.27 9.45 57.22
N SER A 248 -5.37 9.11 58.13
CA SER A 248 -3.92 9.34 58.03
C SER A 248 -3.25 8.65 56.84
N HIS A 249 -3.90 7.62 56.27
CA HIS A 249 -3.46 6.95 55.07
C HIS A 249 -3.73 7.76 53.79
N ASP A 250 -4.76 8.60 53.78
CA ASP A 250 -5.19 9.38 52.61
C ASP A 250 -4.76 10.86 52.71
N THR A 251 -4.70 11.42 53.92
CA THR A 251 -4.35 12.83 54.17
C THR A 251 -3.13 12.93 55.08
N PHE A 252 -2.15 13.74 54.66
CA PHE A 252 -0.98 14.06 55.48
C PHE A 252 -1.33 15.10 56.55
N PHE A 253 -1.32 14.67 57.82
CA PHE A 253 -1.49 15.56 58.97
C PHE A 253 -0.14 16.06 59.49
N LEU A 254 -0.12 17.32 59.93
CA LEU A 254 1.02 17.89 60.64
C LEU A 254 0.95 17.52 62.13
N THR A 255 2.12 17.31 62.72
CA THR A 255 2.32 17.07 64.16
C THR A 255 2.65 18.36 64.90
#